data_AF-A0A2B4S7W2-F1
#
_entry.id   AF-A0A2B4S7W2-F1
#
_cell.length_a   1.000
_cell.length_b   1.000
_cell.length_c   1.000
_cell.angle_alpha   90.00
_cell.angle_beta   90.00
_cell.angle_gamma   90.00
#
_symmetry.space_group_name_H-M   'P 1'
#
loop_
_entity.id
_entity.type
_entity.pdbx_description
1 polymer ?
#
loop_
_entity_poly.entity_id
_entity_poly.type
_entity_poly.pdbx_seq_one_letter_code
_entity_poly.pdbx_strand_id
1 'polypeptide(L)'
;MAVHLHQLNQIQDSLIQELSKLESFGESTRQDCYCLHKVYFESLIDQHSTYGDLLSRIKAEYEDCIAAIERGQREAMHLSGKLAATFMEHQTFRNIKARADELNLKVALLRMQNHRGCRTTN
;
A
#
# COMPACT_ATOMS: atom_id res chain seq x y z
N MET A 1 5.37 -38.24 -25.87
CA MET A 1 4.28 -37.24 -25.94
C MET A 1 3.14 -37.52 -24.95
N ALA A 2 2.57 -38.73 -24.90
CA ALA A 2 1.47 -39.06 -23.96
C ALA A 2 1.84 -38.94 -22.46
N VAL A 3 3.09 -39.27 -22.09
CA VAL A 3 3.56 -39.20 -20.69
C VAL A 3 3.64 -37.75 -20.18
N HIS A 4 4.19 -36.83 -20.98
CA HIS A 4 4.25 -35.41 -20.62
C HIS A 4 2.86 -34.77 -20.49
N LEU A 5 1.90 -35.18 -21.34
CA LEU A 5 0.52 -34.69 -21.26
C LEU A 5 -0.18 -35.17 -19.99
N HIS A 6 0.08 -36.41 -19.57
CA HIS A 6 -0.45 -36.96 -18.33
C HIS A 6 0.10 -36.23 -17.09
N GLN A 7 1.40 -35.91 -17.09
CA GLN A 7 2.05 -35.19 -16.00
C GLN A 7 1.54 -33.74 -15.88
N LEU A 8 1.33 -33.04 -17.00
CA LEU A 8 0.74 -31.70 -17.01
C LEU A 8 -0.68 -31.69 -16.42
N ASN A 9 -1.50 -32.68 -16.80
CA ASN A 9 -2.85 -32.82 -16.24
C ASN A 9 -2.82 -33.09 -14.74
N GLN A 10 -1.87 -33.91 -14.25
CA GLN A 10 -1.72 -34.15 -12.81
C GLN A 10 -1.33 -32.89 -12.02
N ILE A 11 -0.41 -32.09 -12.55
CA ILE A 11 -0.02 -30.79 -11.95
C ILE A 11 -1.25 -29.87 -11.90
N GLN A 12 -1.99 -29.78 -13.00
CA GLN A 12 -3.16 -28.93 -13.11
C GLN A 12 -4.28 -29.34 -12.13
N ASP A 13 -4.60 -30.64 -12.06
CA ASP A 13 -5.63 -31.16 -11.16
C ASP A 13 -5.24 -30.92 -9.70
N SER A 14 -3.97 -31.14 -9.36
CA SER A 14 -3.43 -30.88 -8.02
C SER A 14 -3.51 -29.39 -7.66
N LEU A 15 -3.15 -28.51 -8.59
CA LEU A 15 -3.24 -27.06 -8.42
C LEU A 15 -4.69 -26.62 -8.17
N ILE A 16 -5.63 -27.10 -8.97
CA ILE A 16 -7.06 -26.79 -8.82
C ILE A 16 -7.56 -27.27 -7.45
N GLN A 17 -7.16 -28.46 -7.02
CA GLN A 17 -7.54 -28.99 -5.72
C GLN A 17 -7.00 -28.12 -4.57
N GLU A 18 -5.73 -27.74 -4.61
CA GLU A 18 -5.13 -26.88 -3.59
C GLU A 18 -5.74 -25.47 -3.57
N LEU A 19 -6.04 -24.89 -4.73
CA LEU A 19 -6.76 -23.61 -4.81
C LEU A 19 -8.17 -23.71 -4.20
N SER A 20 -8.89 -24.80 -4.49
CA SER A 20 -10.24 -25.02 -3.93
C SER A 20 -10.21 -25.20 -2.40
N LYS A 21 -9.17 -25.83 -1.86
CA LYS A 21 -8.95 -25.93 -0.41
C LYS A 21 -8.71 -24.55 0.16
N LEU A 22 -7.82 -23.77 -0.44
CA LEU A 22 -7.49 -22.41 0.00
C LEU A 22 -8.73 -21.52 0.08
N GLU A 23 -9.60 -21.58 -0.94
CA GLU A 23 -10.88 -20.85 -0.97
C GLU A 23 -11.85 -21.32 0.14
N SER A 24 -11.87 -22.62 0.45
CA SER A 24 -12.75 -23.18 1.49
C SER A 24 -12.41 -22.73 2.92
N PHE A 25 -11.17 -22.29 3.17
CA PHE A 25 -10.72 -21.80 4.49
C PHE A 25 -11.04 -20.31 4.74
N GLY A 26 -11.65 -19.61 3.79
CA GLY A 26 -12.28 -18.29 4.01
C GLY A 26 -11.33 -17.08 4.14
N GLU A 27 -10.01 -17.29 4.18
CA GLU A 27 -9.01 -16.22 4.32
C GLU A 27 -7.86 -16.34 3.29
N SER A 28 -8.09 -16.93 2.12
CA SER A 28 -7.04 -16.97 1.10
C SER A 28 -6.71 -15.56 0.62
N THR A 29 -5.52 -15.07 0.93
CA THR A 29 -5.05 -13.80 0.38
C THR A 29 -4.57 -14.01 -1.07
N ARG A 30 -4.53 -12.92 -1.86
CA ARG A 30 -3.90 -12.98 -3.20
C ARG A 30 -2.46 -13.47 -3.15
N GLN A 31 -1.77 -13.22 -2.03
CA GLN A 31 -0.41 -13.68 -1.80
C GLN A 31 -0.35 -15.20 -1.67
N ASP A 32 -1.31 -15.81 -1.00
CA ASP A 32 -1.36 -17.27 -0.84
C ASP A 32 -1.59 -17.96 -2.19
N CYS A 33 -2.52 -17.42 -3.00
CA CYS A 33 -2.72 -17.92 -4.37
C CYS A 33 -1.45 -17.78 -5.23
N TYR A 34 -0.77 -16.64 -5.13
CA TYR A 34 0.49 -16.41 -5.85
C TYR A 34 1.59 -17.38 -5.43
N CYS A 35 1.80 -17.58 -4.13
CA CYS A 35 2.76 -18.54 -3.59
C CYS A 35 2.49 -19.95 -4.14
N LEU A 36 1.22 -20.34 -4.19
CA LEU A 36 0.80 -21.64 -4.70
C LEU A 36 1.12 -21.77 -6.19
N HIS A 37 0.72 -20.80 -7.02
CA HIS A 37 1.07 -20.78 -8.43
C HIS A 37 2.59 -20.82 -8.67
N LYS A 38 3.38 -20.11 -7.87
CA LYS A 38 4.84 -20.09 -7.96
C LYS A 38 5.44 -21.48 -7.75
N VAL A 39 4.99 -22.21 -6.73
CA VAL A 39 5.45 -23.58 -6.43
C VAL A 39 5.10 -24.55 -7.56
N TYR A 40 3.87 -24.49 -8.07
CA TYR A 40 3.46 -25.36 -9.18
C TYR A 40 4.20 -25.02 -10.49
N PHE A 41 4.54 -23.75 -10.71
CA PHE A 41 5.34 -23.35 -11.86
C PHE A 41 6.80 -23.82 -11.75
N GLU A 42 7.39 -23.84 -10.56
CA GLU A 42 8.69 -24.50 -10.30
C GLU A 42 8.64 -26.00 -10.64
N SER A 43 7.60 -26.70 -10.18
CA SER A 43 7.39 -28.12 -10.53
C SER A 43 7.26 -28.33 -12.04
N LEU A 44 6.62 -27.40 -12.76
CA LEU A 44 6.50 -27.45 -14.22
C LEU A 44 7.87 -27.26 -14.92
N ILE A 45 8.71 -26.36 -14.42
CA ILE A 45 10.09 -26.16 -14.91
C ILE A 45 10.90 -27.44 -14.74
N ASP A 46 10.84 -28.06 -13.55
CA ASP A 46 11.59 -29.28 -13.23
C ASP A 46 11.21 -30.45 -14.13
N GLN A 47 9.93 -30.55 -14.52
CA GLN A 47 9.44 -31.61 -15.40
C GLN A 47 9.73 -31.37 -16.89
N HIS A 48 9.94 -30.11 -17.30
CA HIS A 48 10.17 -29.71 -18.69
C HIS A 48 11.58 -29.14 -18.90
N SER A 49 12.59 -29.96 -18.64
CA SER A 49 14.01 -29.58 -18.73
C SER A 49 14.42 -28.98 -20.08
N THR A 50 13.79 -29.38 -21.19
CA THR A 50 14.07 -28.81 -22.53
C THR A 50 13.81 -27.31 -22.61
N TYR A 51 12.82 -26.80 -21.87
CA TYR A 51 12.46 -25.38 -21.84
C TYR A 51 12.79 -24.73 -20.49
N GLY A 52 13.52 -25.43 -19.63
CA GLY A 52 13.78 -25.00 -18.26
C GLY A 52 14.33 -23.58 -18.19
N ASP A 53 15.40 -23.29 -18.94
CA ASP A 53 16.03 -21.97 -18.97
C ASP A 53 15.06 -20.85 -19.40
N LEU A 54 14.24 -21.11 -20.42
CA LEU A 54 13.26 -20.14 -20.91
C LEU A 54 12.17 -19.89 -19.87
N LEU A 55 11.62 -20.96 -19.29
CA LEU A 55 10.58 -20.88 -18.28
C LEU A 55 11.07 -20.22 -17.00
N SER A 56 12.30 -20.52 -16.55
CA SER A 56 12.94 -19.84 -15.42
C SER A 56 13.12 -18.35 -15.66
N ARG A 57 13.49 -17.95 -16.88
CA ARG A 57 13.63 -16.53 -17.24
C ARG A 57 12.28 -15.82 -17.27
N ILE A 58 11.27 -16.43 -17.88
CA ILE A 58 9.89 -15.92 -17.87
C ILE A 58 9.40 -15.75 -16.43
N LYS A 59 9.60 -16.76 -15.58
CA LYS A 59 9.27 -16.69 -14.15
C LYS A 59 9.95 -15.49 -13.48
N ALA A 60 11.26 -15.35 -13.64
CA ALA A 60 12.00 -14.24 -13.05
C ALA A 60 11.46 -12.87 -13.48
N GLU A 61 11.17 -12.68 -14.77
CA GLU A 61 10.59 -11.43 -15.28
C GLU A 61 9.22 -11.11 -14.66
N TYR A 62 8.36 -12.12 -14.49
CA TYR A 62 7.08 -11.94 -13.80
C TYR A 62 7.25 -11.64 -12.31
N GLU A 63 8.15 -12.34 -11.61
CA GLU A 63 8.44 -12.07 -10.19
C GLU A 63 8.95 -10.64 -9.98
N ASP A 64 9.85 -10.17 -10.85
CA ASP A 64 10.37 -8.80 -10.84
C ASP A 64 9.26 -7.77 -11.10
N CYS A 65 8.37 -8.03 -12.05
CA CYS A 65 7.22 -7.16 -12.34
C CYS A 65 6.27 -7.07 -11.14
N ILE A 66 5.94 -8.20 -10.51
CA ILE A 66 5.08 -8.23 -9.33
C ILE A 66 5.72 -7.44 -8.19
N ALA A 67 7.01 -7.68 -7.91
CA ALA A 67 7.75 -6.96 -6.87
C ALA A 67 7.81 -5.44 -7.13
N ALA A 68 7.93 -5.03 -8.40
CA ALA A 68 7.88 -3.62 -8.79
C ALA A 68 6.50 -3.00 -8.52
N ILE A 69 5.41 -3.70 -8.85
CA ILE A 69 4.04 -3.24 -8.59
C ILE A 69 3.78 -3.09 -7.09
N GLU A 70 4.13 -4.11 -6.29
CA GLU A 70 3.93 -4.08 -4.83
C GLU A 70 4.71 -2.96 -4.15
N ARG A 71 5.94 -2.72 -4.59
CA ARG A 71 6.74 -1.58 -4.13
C ARG A 71 6.06 -0.26 -4.51
N GLY A 72 5.62 -0.12 -5.76
CA GLY A 72 4.90 1.08 -6.21
C GLY A 72 3.62 1.34 -5.41
N GLN A 73 2.86 0.31 -5.08
CA GLN A 73 1.67 0.42 -4.23
C GLN A 73 2.01 0.90 -2.81
N ARG A 74 3.05 0.34 -2.19
CA ARG A 74 3.51 0.76 -0.85
C ARG A 74 3.98 2.21 -0.85
N GLU A 75 4.75 2.61 -1.86
CA GLU A 75 5.22 3.98 -2.01
C GLU A 75 4.06 4.96 -2.23
N ALA A 76 3.08 4.60 -3.07
CA ALA A 76 1.89 5.42 -3.30
C ALA A 76 1.07 5.61 -2.02
N MET A 77 0.85 4.56 -1.23
CA MET A 77 0.16 4.67 0.07
C MET A 77 0.92 5.58 1.03
N HIS A 78 2.24 5.39 1.13
CA HIS A 78 3.09 6.21 2.00
C HIS A 78 3.07 7.70 1.59
N LEU A 79 3.21 7.99 0.30
CA LEU A 79 3.16 9.36 -0.22
C LEU A 79 1.79 10.01 -0.03
N SER A 80 0.70 9.25 -0.26
CA SER A 80 -0.66 9.72 -0.02
C SER A 80 -0.88 10.08 1.46
N GLY A 81 -0.45 9.21 2.38
CA GLY A 81 -0.52 9.47 3.81
C GLY A 81 0.30 10.70 4.23
N LYS A 82 1.52 10.82 3.71
CA LYS A 82 2.39 11.98 3.99
C LYS A 82 1.77 13.28 3.47
N LEU A 83 1.20 13.25 2.26
CA LEU A 83 0.53 14.41 1.66
C LEU A 83 -0.68 14.84 2.51
N ALA A 84 -1.52 13.89 2.92
CA ALA A 84 -2.66 14.16 3.80
C ALA A 84 -2.21 14.82 5.11
N ALA A 85 -1.16 14.30 5.74
CA ALA A 85 -0.58 14.88 6.96
C ALA A 85 -0.09 16.32 6.74
N THR A 86 0.68 16.59 5.67
CA THR A 86 1.15 17.94 5.35
C THR A 86 0.01 18.93 5.14
N PHE A 87 -1.08 18.52 4.47
CA PHE A 87 -2.25 19.39 4.30
C PHE A 87 -2.90 19.74 5.64
N MET A 88 -3.04 18.76 6.55
CA MET A 88 -3.61 18.99 7.88
C MET A 88 -2.73 19.90 8.75
N GLU A 89 -1.41 19.71 8.71
CA GLU A 89 -0.45 20.58 9.40
C GLU A 89 -0.58 22.03 8.92
N HIS A 90 -0.68 22.25 7.61
CA HIS A 90 -0.80 23.59 7.03
C HIS A 90 -2.13 24.29 7.37
N GLN A 91 -3.24 23.53 7.43
CA GLN A 91 -4.51 24.07 7.93
C GLN A 91 -4.44 24.43 9.42
N THR A 92 -3.85 23.54 10.22
CA THR A 92 -3.66 23.75 11.67
C THR A 92 -2.85 25.01 11.94
N PHE A 93 -1.73 25.18 11.24
CA PHE A 93 -0.89 26.38 11.37
C PHE A 93 -1.65 27.67 11.02
N ARG A 94 -2.41 27.67 9.90
CA ARG A 94 -3.23 28.84 9.51
C ARG A 94 -4.28 29.18 10.57
N ASN A 95 -4.94 28.18 11.13
CA ASN A 95 -5.94 28.38 12.18
C ASN A 95 -5.32 28.95 13.47
N ILE A 96 -4.17 28.41 13.90
CA ILE A 96 -3.45 28.90 15.08
C ILE A 96 -3.02 30.36 14.88
N LYS A 97 -2.47 30.68 13.69
CA LYS A 97 -2.05 32.04 13.37
C LYS A 97 -3.22 33.03 13.39
N ALA A 98 -4.32 32.70 12.72
CA ALA A 98 -5.51 33.56 12.69
C ALA A 98 -6.05 33.83 14.10
N ARG A 99 -6.07 32.80 14.96
CA ARG A 99 -6.50 32.93 16.35
C ARG A 99 -5.54 33.77 17.19
N ALA A 100 -4.24 33.66 16.94
CA ALA A 100 -3.24 34.50 17.60
C ALA A 100 -3.39 35.98 17.21
N ASP A 101 -3.60 36.26 15.92
CA ASP A 101 -3.83 37.61 15.41
C ASP A 101 -5.11 38.22 16.01
N GLU A 102 -6.20 37.44 16.08
CA GLU A 102 -7.45 37.86 16.73
C GLU A 102 -7.24 38.18 18.21
N LEU A 103 -6.50 37.33 18.93
CA LEU A 103 -6.22 37.54 20.36
C LEU A 103 -5.37 38.80 20.59
N ASN A 104 -4.36 39.03 19.75
CA ASN A 104 -3.54 40.23 19.81
C ASN A 104 -4.37 41.50 19.62
N LEU A 105 -5.30 41.49 18.67
CA LEU A 105 -6.23 42.61 18.44
C LEU A 105 -7.11 42.86 19.67
N LYS A 106 -7.70 41.80 20.25
CA LYS A 106 -8.52 41.93 21.46
C LYS A 106 -7.73 42.48 22.65
N VAL A 107 -6.50 42.01 22.85
CA VAL A 107 -5.61 42.52 23.92
C VAL A 107 -5.27 43.99 23.70
N ALA A 108 -4.99 44.40 22.46
CA ALA A 108 -4.72 45.80 22.14
C ALA A 108 -5.92 46.71 22.45
N LEU A 109 -7.13 46.28 22.07
CA LEU A 109 -8.36 47.01 22.36
C LEU A 109 -8.62 47.15 23.86
N LEU A 110 -8.44 46.07 24.63
CA LEU A 110 -8.59 46.09 26.08
C LEU A 110 -7.57 47.03 26.75
N ARG A 111 -6.30 47.01 26.29
CA ARG A 111 -5.28 47.94 26.78
C ARG A 111 -5.65 49.40 26.50
N MET A 112 -6.14 49.69 25.29
CA MET A 112 -6.60 51.03 24.94
C MET A 112 -7.80 51.48 25.79
N GLN A 113 -8.77 50.59 26.03
CA GLN A 113 -9.92 50.88 26.89
C GLN A 113 -9.50 51.12 28.35
N ASN A 114 -8.63 50.27 28.91
CA ASN A 114 -8.11 50.47 30.27
C ASN A 114 -7.34 51.78 30.41
N HIS A 115 -6.52 52.13 29.41
CA HIS A 115 -5.79 53.40 29.41
C HIS A 115 -6.72 54.62 29.33
N ARG A 116 -7.81 54.53 28.54
CA ARG A 116 -8.85 55.57 28.50
C ARG A 116 -9.60 55.68 29.83
N GLY A 117 -9.97 54.55 30.44
CA GLY A 117 -10.65 54.51 31.74
C GLY A 117 -9.84 55.14 32.87
N CYS A 118 -8.51 54.91 32.91
CA CYS A 118 -7.62 55.54 33.89
C CYS A 118 -7.45 57.06 33.70
N ARG A 119 -7.59 57.57 32.47
CA ARG A 119 -7.48 59.02 32.19
C ARG A 119 -8.74 59.81 32.54
N THR A 120 -9.89 59.14 32.65
CA THR A 120 -11.17 59.77 32.99
C THR A 120 -11.48 59.80 34.50
N THR A 121 -10.62 59.18 35.32
CA THR A 121 -10.76 59.08 36.78
C THR A 121 -9.71 59.89 37.56
N ASN A 122 -8.88 60.68 36.89
CA ASN A 122 -8.02 61.73 37.47
C ASN A 122 -8.54 63.10 37.04
#